data_AF-A0AA46QH59-F1
#
_entry.id   AF-A0AA46QH59-F1
#
_cell.length_a   1.000
_cell.length_b   1.000
_cell.length_c   1.000
_cell.angle_alpha   90.00
_cell.angle_beta   90.00
_cell.angle_gamma   90.00
#
_symmetry.space_group_name_H-M   'P 1'
#
loop_
_entity.id
_entity.type
_entity.pdbx_description
1 polymer ?
#
loop_
_entity_poly.entity_id
_entity_poly.type
_entity_poly.pdbx_seq_one_letter_code
_entity_poly.pdbx_strand_id
1 'polypeptide(L)'
;MQWEKWFAIEWQQIVGISLSALGLYLGLILFTRLMGLRSFSKLSSYDFAMTVAIGSILASTILSDSPSLSQGLVAVAVLFLIQGSISLIRRKFKPLKSLIDNQAIILMAHGEYFCDNLKEANLTKSDVQEVLRKNGLKSKSEVFAVIMETTGDMSFIKQDNTAPDWSLFDDIRDSHLLTDSNKSDNPLKQ
;
A
#
# COMPACT_ATOMS: atom_id res chain seq x y z
N MET A 1 -21.96 37.78 -6.28
CA MET A 1 -21.18 36.63 -6.79
C MET A 1 -20.98 36.85 -8.29
N GLN A 2 -19.74 37.13 -8.73
CA GLN A 2 -19.44 37.49 -10.12
C GLN A 2 -19.36 36.22 -10.98
N TRP A 3 -20.51 35.71 -11.43
CA TRP A 3 -20.61 34.49 -12.23
C TRP A 3 -19.93 34.61 -13.60
N GLU A 4 -19.79 35.83 -14.13
CA GLU A 4 -19.07 36.09 -15.39
C GLU A 4 -17.59 35.69 -15.31
N LYS A 5 -16.95 35.84 -14.14
CA LYS A 5 -15.56 35.41 -13.93
C LYS A 5 -15.39 33.89 -13.89
N TRP A 6 -16.49 33.13 -13.74
CA TRP A 6 -16.43 31.67 -13.77
C TRP A 6 -16.35 31.13 -15.20
N PHE A 7 -16.76 31.91 -16.19
CA PHE A 7 -16.76 31.54 -17.61
C PHE A 7 -15.84 32.41 -18.49
N ALA A 8 -15.25 33.46 -17.93
CA ALA A 8 -14.27 34.31 -18.60
C ALA A 8 -12.90 33.62 -18.68
N ILE A 9 -12.78 32.65 -19.60
CA ILE A 9 -11.49 32.04 -19.95
C ILE A 9 -10.97 32.72 -21.23
N GLU A 10 -9.73 33.20 -21.19
CA GLU A 10 -9.07 33.74 -22.39
C GLU A 10 -8.64 32.62 -23.34
N TRP A 11 -8.73 32.85 -24.65
CA TRP A 11 -8.37 31.83 -25.65
C TRP A 11 -6.92 31.34 -25.50
N GLN A 12 -6.01 32.24 -25.13
CA GLN A 12 -4.61 31.94 -24.84
C GLN A 12 -4.46 30.96 -23.67
N GLN A 13 -5.28 31.09 -22.63
CA GLN A 13 -5.28 30.19 -21.48
C GLN A 13 -5.78 28.80 -21.88
N ILE A 14 -6.81 28.71 -22.73
CA ILE A 14 -7.31 27.42 -23.25
C ILE A 14 -6.19 26.67 -23.97
N VAL A 15 -5.45 27.37 -24.85
CA VAL A 15 -4.34 26.77 -25.60
C VAL A 15 -3.21 26.34 -24.65
N GLY A 16 -2.84 27.20 -23.70
CA GLY A 16 -1.80 26.89 -22.70
C GLY A 16 -2.13 25.67 -21.84
N ILE A 17 -3.36 25.60 -21.33
CA ILE A 17 -3.89 24.46 -20.55
C ILE A 17 -3.87 23.20 -21.42
N SER A 18 -4.37 23.27 -22.65
CA SER A 18 -4.47 22.11 -23.55
C SER A 18 -3.10 21.53 -23.90
N LEU A 19 -2.13 22.37 -24.24
CA LEU A 19 -0.76 21.95 -24.55
C LEU A 19 -0.06 21.38 -23.31
N SER A 20 -0.24 22.01 -22.15
CA SER A 20 0.36 21.55 -20.90
C SER A 20 -0.21 20.20 -20.46
N ALA A 21 -1.54 20.04 -20.56
CA ALA A 21 -2.22 18.78 -20.27
C ALA A 21 -1.76 17.66 -21.21
N LEU A 22 -1.70 17.93 -22.51
CA LEU A 22 -1.23 16.95 -23.49
C LEU A 22 0.23 16.55 -23.24
N GLY A 23 1.12 17.53 -23.06
CA GLY A 23 2.55 17.29 -22.82
C GLY A 23 2.80 16.47 -21.56
N LEU A 24 2.13 16.81 -20.46
CA LEU A 24 2.23 16.07 -19.21
C LEU A 24 1.62 14.67 -19.30
N TYR A 25 0.48 14.51 -19.98
CA TYR A 25 -0.14 13.20 -20.18
C TYR A 25 0.77 12.26 -20.97
N LEU A 26 1.38 12.76 -22.06
CA LEU A 26 2.36 12.00 -22.83
C LEU A 26 3.61 11.66 -21.99
N GLY A 27 4.12 12.62 -21.21
CA GLY A 27 5.21 12.38 -20.28
C GLY A 27 4.87 11.30 -19.25
N LEU A 28 3.68 11.35 -18.67
CA LEU A 28 3.21 10.35 -17.71
C LEU A 28 3.12 8.96 -18.33
N ILE A 29 2.55 8.83 -19.54
CA ILE A 29 2.52 7.56 -20.28
C ILE A 29 3.95 7.04 -20.51
N LEU A 30 4.87 7.91 -20.91
CA LEU A 30 6.27 7.53 -21.15
C LEU A 30 6.91 7.01 -19.86
N PHE A 31 6.83 7.78 -18.77
CA PHE A 31 7.47 7.40 -17.50
C PHE A 31 6.85 6.16 -16.85
N THR A 32 5.52 6.02 -16.90
CA THR A 32 4.84 4.81 -16.42
C THR A 32 5.24 3.58 -17.22
N ARG A 33 5.37 3.70 -18.55
CA ARG A 33 5.83 2.60 -19.40
C ARG A 33 7.28 2.20 -19.11
N LEU A 34 8.15 3.14 -18.76
CA LEU A 34 9.53 2.88 -18.35
C LEU A 34 9.62 2.16 -17.00
N MET A 35 8.73 2.46 -16.05
CA MET A 35 8.70 1.80 -14.73
C MET A 35 8.11 0.37 -14.75
N GLY A 36 7.41 -0.01 -15.82
CA GLY A 36 6.77 -1.31 -15.95
C GLY A 36 5.45 -1.44 -15.19
N LEU A 37 4.81 -2.63 -15.29
CA LEU A 37 3.52 -2.90 -14.62
C LEU A 37 3.72 -3.07 -13.12
N ARG A 38 3.09 -2.22 -12.32
CA ARG A 38 2.75 -2.51 -10.93
C ARG A 38 1.23 -2.67 -10.84
N SER A 39 0.77 -3.78 -10.28
CA SER A 39 -0.67 -4.05 -10.16
C SER A 39 -1.32 -3.03 -9.21
N PHE A 40 -2.40 -2.37 -9.64
CA PHE A 40 -3.17 -1.42 -8.82
C PHE A 40 -3.70 -2.04 -7.52
N SER A 41 -3.92 -3.36 -7.52
CA SER A 41 -4.42 -4.13 -6.38
C SER A 41 -3.40 -4.33 -5.23
N LYS A 42 -2.16 -3.84 -5.37
CA LYS A 42 -1.13 -3.91 -4.31
C LYS A 42 -0.34 -2.60 -4.20
N LEU A 43 -1.02 -1.45 -4.22
CA LEU A 43 -0.37 -0.18 -3.95
C LEU A 43 0.01 -0.11 -2.46
N SER A 44 1.30 0.02 -2.17
CA SER A 44 1.75 0.34 -0.80
C SER A 44 1.39 1.79 -0.44
N SER A 45 1.41 2.12 0.86
CA SER A 45 1.17 3.51 1.31
C SER A 45 2.10 4.53 0.65
N TYR A 46 3.35 4.15 0.36
CA TYR A 46 4.29 4.98 -0.39
C TYR A 46 3.85 5.22 -1.84
N ASP A 47 3.32 4.19 -2.51
CA ASP A 47 2.86 4.30 -3.90
C ASP A 47 1.63 5.21 -4.01
N PHE A 48 0.77 5.17 -2.98
CA PHE A 48 -0.32 6.10 -2.83
C PHE A 48 0.17 7.54 -2.66
N ALA A 49 1.12 7.79 -1.74
CA ALA A 49 1.71 9.12 -1.55
C ALA A 49 2.34 9.68 -2.83
N MET A 50 3.04 8.84 -3.59
CA MET A 50 3.61 9.21 -4.90
C MET A 50 2.54 9.56 -5.94
N THR A 51 1.45 8.79 -5.99
CA THR A 51 0.32 9.07 -6.90
C THR A 51 -0.31 10.43 -6.59
N VAL A 52 -0.49 10.75 -5.31
CA VAL A 52 -0.99 12.05 -4.85
C VAL A 52 -0.02 13.18 -5.23
N ALA A 53 1.29 12.99 -5.03
CA ALA A 53 2.30 13.99 -5.38
C ALA A 53 2.32 14.28 -6.89
N ILE A 54 2.25 13.25 -7.74
CA ILE A 54 2.17 13.40 -9.20
C ILE A 54 0.89 14.16 -9.57
N GLY A 55 -0.26 13.78 -9.00
CA GLY A 55 -1.53 14.47 -9.22
C GLY A 55 -1.47 15.96 -8.88
N SER A 56 -0.81 16.30 -7.76
CA SER A 56 -0.59 17.70 -7.35
C SER A 56 0.26 18.45 -8.36
N ILE A 57 1.36 17.87 -8.85
CA ILE A 57 2.23 18.51 -9.85
C ILE A 57 1.48 18.71 -11.17
N LEU A 58 0.70 17.72 -11.61
CA LEU A 58 -0.12 17.81 -12.81
C LEU A 58 -1.10 18.98 -12.69
N ALA A 59 -1.85 19.05 -11.59
CA ALA A 59 -2.80 20.13 -11.35
C ALA A 59 -2.13 21.51 -11.34
N SER A 60 -1.03 21.66 -10.59
CA SER A 60 -0.29 22.93 -10.51
C SER A 60 0.28 23.36 -11.86
N THR A 61 0.82 22.44 -12.65
CA THR A 61 1.45 22.76 -13.95
C THR A 61 0.41 23.05 -15.05
N ILE A 62 -0.76 22.40 -15.01
CA ILE A 62 -1.81 22.59 -16.02
C ILE A 62 -2.60 23.88 -15.76
N LEU A 63 -2.89 24.18 -14.49
CA LEU A 63 -3.81 25.25 -14.12
C LEU A 63 -3.14 26.56 -13.68
N SER A 64 -1.82 26.57 -13.49
CA SER A 64 -1.09 27.76 -13.02
C SER A 64 -0.04 28.19 -14.04
N ASP A 65 0.24 29.49 -14.10
CA ASP A 65 1.30 30.05 -14.98
C ASP A 65 2.71 29.64 -14.54
N SER A 66 2.86 29.19 -13.29
CA SER A 66 4.09 28.66 -12.72
C SER A 66 3.77 27.48 -11.80
N PRO A 67 4.45 26.33 -11.92
CA PRO A 67 5.61 26.04 -12.77
C PRO A 67 5.28 25.84 -14.26
N SER A 68 6.24 26.15 -15.13
CA SER A 68 6.12 25.89 -16.58
C SER A 68 6.01 24.39 -16.89
N LEU A 69 5.47 24.06 -18.07
CA LEU A 69 5.37 22.67 -18.56
C LEU A 69 6.69 21.88 -18.42
N SER A 70 7.81 22.51 -18.77
CA SER A 70 9.13 21.89 -18.66
C SER A 70 9.51 21.55 -17.21
N GLN A 71 9.23 22.46 -16.28
CA GLN A 71 9.47 22.25 -14.85
C GLN A 71 8.56 21.15 -14.30
N GLY A 72 7.28 21.13 -14.70
CA GLY A 72 6.36 20.05 -14.35
C GLY A 72 6.82 18.69 -14.86
N LEU A 73 7.25 18.59 -16.12
CA LEU A 73 7.80 17.36 -16.70
C LEU A 73 9.07 16.89 -15.97
N VAL A 74 9.98 17.80 -15.64
CA VAL A 74 11.18 17.48 -14.85
C VAL A 74 10.81 17.00 -13.45
N ALA A 75 9.87 17.68 -12.79
CA ALA A 75 9.41 17.28 -11.45
C ALA A 75 8.79 15.89 -11.46
N VAL A 76 7.92 15.59 -12.43
CA VAL A 76 7.36 14.25 -12.64
C VAL A 76 8.48 13.24 -12.92
N ALA A 77 9.42 13.54 -13.82
CA ALA A 77 10.54 12.65 -14.13
C ALA A 77 11.37 12.31 -12.89
N VAL A 78 11.70 13.31 -12.07
CA VAL A 78 12.44 13.12 -10.80
C VAL A 78 11.66 12.23 -9.84
N LEU A 79 10.34 12.45 -9.69
CA LEU A 79 9.49 11.58 -8.87
C LEU A 79 9.51 10.13 -9.36
N PHE A 80 9.40 9.90 -10.67
CA PHE A 80 9.49 8.56 -11.26
C PHE A 80 10.88 7.93 -11.06
N LEU A 81 11.96 8.71 -11.16
CA LEU A 81 13.32 8.24 -10.86
C LEU A 81 13.49 7.84 -9.40
N ILE A 82 12.94 8.64 -8.48
CA ILE A 82 12.96 8.33 -7.03
C ILE A 82 12.16 7.05 -6.78
N GLN A 83 10.96 6.93 -7.35
CA GLN A 83 10.11 5.74 -7.23
C GLN A 83 10.80 4.49 -7.78
N GLY A 84 11.40 4.57 -8.96
CA GLY A 84 12.17 3.47 -9.55
C GLY A 84 13.37 3.09 -8.69
N SER A 85 14.10 4.08 -8.20
CA SER A 85 15.25 3.87 -7.29
C SER A 85 14.84 3.16 -6.02
N ILE A 86 13.78 3.62 -5.35
CA ILE A 86 13.24 2.99 -4.13
C ILE A 86 12.79 1.56 -4.42
N SER A 87 12.12 1.32 -5.55
CA SER A 87 11.71 -0.03 -5.97
C SER A 87 12.91 -0.98 -6.13
N LEU A 88 13.99 -0.51 -6.78
CA LEU A 88 15.22 -1.29 -6.94
C LEU A 88 15.92 -1.56 -5.60
N ILE A 89 15.99 -0.55 -4.73
CA ILE A 89 16.62 -0.67 -3.42
C ILE A 89 15.82 -1.63 -2.54
N ARG A 90 14.49 -1.53 -2.50
CA ARG A 90 13.60 -2.48 -1.79
C ARG A 90 13.81 -3.91 -2.25
N ARG A 91 13.97 -4.15 -3.55
CA ARG A 91 14.25 -5.48 -4.10
C ARG A 91 15.61 -6.03 -3.69
N LYS A 92 16.62 -5.16 -3.56
CA LYS A 92 18.00 -5.56 -3.25
C LYS A 92 18.30 -5.65 -1.75
N PHE A 93 17.62 -4.86 -0.93
CA PHE A 93 17.88 -4.72 0.51
C PHE A 93 16.62 -4.96 1.34
N LYS A 94 16.45 -6.21 1.80
CA LYS A 94 15.35 -6.61 2.70
C LYS A 94 15.14 -5.71 3.94
N PRO A 95 16.17 -5.26 4.69
CA PRO A 95 15.95 -4.39 5.85
C PRO A 95 15.50 -2.96 5.48
N LEU A 96 15.73 -2.52 4.24
CA LEU A 96 15.20 -1.23 3.80
C LEU A 96 13.75 -1.35 3.31
N LYS A 97 13.33 -2.53 2.82
CA LYS A 97 11.92 -2.85 2.57
C LYS A 97 11.09 -2.60 3.83
N SER A 98 11.52 -3.10 4.98
CA SER A 98 10.81 -2.93 6.25
C SER A 98 10.82 -1.51 6.84
N LEU A 99 11.75 -0.66 6.40
CA LEU A 99 11.79 0.75 6.82
C LEU A 99 10.90 1.64 5.94
N ILE A 100 10.82 1.31 4.64
CA ILE A 100 10.07 2.10 3.66
C ILE A 100 8.62 1.63 3.55
N ASP A 101 8.39 0.32 3.63
CA ASP A 101 7.06 -0.27 3.62
C ASP A 101 6.60 -0.56 5.05
N ASN A 102 5.29 -0.49 5.27
CA ASN A 102 4.68 -1.18 6.40
C ASN A 102 4.99 -2.68 6.28
N GLN A 103 5.30 -3.33 7.40
CA GLN A 103 5.42 -4.78 7.46
C GLN A 103 4.07 -5.41 7.77
N ALA A 104 3.80 -6.57 7.18
CA ALA A 104 2.67 -7.37 7.60
C ALA A 104 2.86 -7.82 9.06
N ILE A 105 1.78 -7.93 9.83
CA ILE A 105 1.83 -8.24 11.26
C ILE A 105 0.74 -9.25 11.61
N ILE A 106 1.09 -10.26 12.41
CA ILE A 106 0.14 -11.24 12.94
C ILE A 106 -0.76 -10.58 13.99
N LEU A 107 -2.08 -10.60 13.78
CA LEU A 107 -3.07 -10.07 14.72
C LEU A 107 -3.69 -11.17 15.59
N MET A 108 -3.85 -12.36 15.02
CA MET A 108 -4.44 -13.53 15.68
C MET A 108 -3.79 -14.79 15.13
N ALA A 109 -3.50 -15.79 15.95
CA ALA A 109 -3.07 -17.11 15.51
C ALA A 109 -3.73 -18.18 16.37
N HIS A 110 -4.15 -19.29 15.76
CA HIS A 110 -4.76 -20.43 16.46
C HIS A 110 -5.92 -20.03 17.39
N GLY A 111 -6.70 -19.03 16.98
CA GLY A 111 -7.82 -18.47 17.75
C GLY A 111 -7.44 -17.51 18.89
N GLU A 112 -6.15 -17.28 19.15
CA GLU A 112 -5.66 -16.35 20.18
C GLU A 112 -5.28 -15.00 19.59
N TYR A 113 -5.67 -13.91 20.27
CA TYR A 113 -5.37 -12.55 19.85
C TYR A 113 -4.06 -12.04 20.45
N PHE A 114 -3.25 -11.39 19.63
CA PHE A 114 -2.05 -10.68 20.09
C PHE A 114 -2.39 -9.21 20.35
N CYS A 115 -2.68 -8.89 21.62
CA CYS A 115 -3.18 -7.56 22.00
C CYS A 115 -2.18 -6.42 21.70
N ASP A 116 -0.87 -6.67 21.85
CA ASP A 116 0.15 -5.67 21.53
C ASP A 116 0.16 -5.36 20.03
N ASN A 117 0.04 -6.39 19.19
CA ASN A 117 -0.01 -6.27 17.74
C ASN A 117 -1.29 -5.55 17.27
N LEU A 118 -2.43 -5.85 17.89
CA LEU A 118 -3.67 -5.12 17.65
C LEU A 118 -3.55 -3.64 18.02
N LYS A 119 -2.92 -3.33 19.16
CA LYS A 119 -2.72 -1.95 19.61
C LYS A 119 -1.81 -1.17 18.66
N GLU A 120 -0.74 -1.78 18.17
CA GLU A 120 0.16 -1.15 17.21
C GLU A 120 -0.52 -0.93 15.85
N ALA A 121 -1.32 -1.90 15.40
CA ALA A 121 -2.14 -1.76 14.19
C ALA A 121 -3.35 -0.81 14.37
N ASN A 122 -3.52 -0.22 15.55
CA ASN A 122 -4.67 0.62 15.91
C ASN A 122 -6.03 -0.08 15.66
N LEU A 123 -6.09 -1.38 15.99
CA LEU A 123 -7.25 -2.24 15.84
C LEU A 123 -7.75 -2.78 17.18
N THR A 124 -9.02 -3.11 17.20
CA THR A 124 -9.72 -3.80 18.28
C THR A 124 -9.96 -5.27 17.92
N LYS A 125 -10.27 -6.10 18.92
CA LYS A 125 -10.70 -7.48 18.68
C LYS A 125 -11.98 -7.55 17.83
N SER A 126 -12.85 -6.54 17.92
CA SER A 126 -14.07 -6.45 17.12
C SER A 126 -13.78 -6.28 15.63
N ASP A 127 -12.72 -5.57 15.25
CA ASP A 127 -12.35 -5.37 13.85
C ASP A 127 -11.94 -6.70 13.21
N VAL A 128 -11.13 -7.49 13.92
CA VAL A 128 -10.79 -8.87 13.49
C VAL A 128 -12.06 -9.72 13.39
N GLN A 129 -12.95 -9.67 14.38
CA GLN A 129 -14.20 -10.44 14.35
C GLN A 129 -15.12 -10.03 13.20
N GLU A 130 -15.15 -8.76 12.82
CA GLU A 130 -15.89 -8.28 11.66
C GLU A 130 -15.39 -8.93 10.38
N VAL A 131 -14.06 -8.97 10.18
CA VAL A 131 -13.44 -9.61 9.00
C VAL A 131 -13.78 -11.10 8.96
N LEU A 132 -13.67 -11.81 10.09
CA LEU A 132 -14.01 -13.24 10.15
C LEU A 132 -15.50 -13.47 9.81
N ARG A 133 -16.41 -12.67 10.38
CA ARG A 133 -17.86 -12.78 10.11
C ARG A 133 -18.22 -12.44 8.67
N LYS A 134 -17.61 -11.41 8.07
CA LYS A 134 -17.80 -11.06 6.66
C LYS A 134 -17.42 -12.21 5.72
N ASN A 135 -16.48 -13.05 6.14
CA ASN A 135 -16.03 -14.24 5.41
C ASN A 135 -16.72 -15.54 5.85
N GLY A 136 -17.82 -15.45 6.61
CA GLY A 136 -18.69 -16.57 6.98
C GLY A 136 -18.13 -17.52 8.04
N LEU A 137 -17.05 -17.15 8.74
CA LEU A 137 -16.50 -17.94 9.84
C LEU A 137 -17.38 -17.78 11.09
N LYS A 138 -17.64 -18.90 11.77
CA LYS A 138 -18.47 -18.95 12.98
C LYS A 138 -17.64 -19.14 14.24
N SER A 139 -16.50 -19.83 14.14
CA SER A 139 -15.58 -20.05 15.26
C SER A 139 -14.18 -19.53 14.95
N LYS A 140 -13.49 -19.05 15.99
CA LYS A 140 -12.07 -18.64 15.92
C LYS A 140 -11.14 -19.83 15.81
N SER A 141 -11.58 -21.01 16.26
CA SER A 141 -10.83 -22.26 16.15
C SER A 141 -10.64 -22.72 14.70
N GLU A 142 -11.45 -22.19 13.77
CA GLU A 142 -11.32 -22.45 12.33
C GLU A 142 -10.23 -21.59 11.67
N VAL A 143 -9.51 -20.76 12.44
CA VAL A 143 -8.57 -19.76 11.93
C VAL A 143 -7.15 -20.09 12.35
N PHE A 144 -6.29 -20.35 11.36
CA PHE A 144 -4.86 -20.53 11.54
C PHE A 144 -4.18 -19.20 11.88
N ALA A 145 -4.45 -18.16 11.09
CA ALA A 145 -3.88 -16.84 11.28
C ALA A 145 -4.80 -15.73 10.76
N VAL A 146 -4.71 -14.55 11.38
CA VAL A 146 -5.20 -13.27 10.85
C VAL A 146 -4.03 -12.32 10.79
N ILE A 147 -3.87 -11.67 9.63
CA ILE A 147 -2.69 -10.90 9.28
C ILE A 147 -3.16 -9.54 8.81
N MET A 148 -2.59 -8.47 9.35
CA MET A 148 -2.68 -7.16 8.75
C MET A 148 -1.62 -7.06 7.67
N GLU A 149 -2.04 -6.83 6.43
CA GLU A 149 -1.17 -6.72 5.28
C GLU A 149 -0.55 -5.33 5.16
N THR A 150 0.52 -5.22 4.37
CA THR A 150 1.22 -3.95 4.11
C THR A 150 0.33 -2.88 3.46
N THR A 151 -0.79 -3.28 2.85
CA THR A 151 -1.81 -2.39 2.26
C THR A 151 -2.75 -1.77 3.30
N GLY A 152 -2.78 -2.31 4.53
CA GLY A 152 -3.79 -1.97 5.54
C GLY A 152 -5.04 -2.85 5.51
N ASP A 153 -5.10 -3.82 4.59
CA ASP A 153 -6.17 -4.82 4.57
C ASP A 153 -5.88 -5.96 5.55
N MET A 154 -6.92 -6.57 6.10
CA MET A 154 -6.79 -7.80 6.88
C MET A 154 -7.04 -9.02 6.01
N SER A 155 -6.09 -9.96 6.02
CA SER A 155 -6.24 -11.30 5.45
C SER A 155 -6.39 -12.34 6.57
N PHE A 156 -6.95 -13.49 6.26
CA PHE A 156 -7.00 -14.62 7.19
C PHE A 156 -6.77 -15.93 6.46
N ILE A 157 -6.22 -16.90 7.19
CA ILE A 157 -5.96 -18.26 6.72
C ILE A 157 -6.79 -19.19 7.59
N LYS A 158 -7.59 -20.05 6.96
CA LYS A 158 -8.36 -21.07 7.68
C LYS A 158 -7.43 -22.19 8.12
N GLN A 159 -7.74 -22.76 9.27
CA GLN A 159 -7.14 -24.01 9.70
C GLN A 159 -7.61 -25.13 8.77
N ASP A 160 -6.67 -25.89 8.22
CA ASP A 160 -6.92 -27.13 7.48
C ASP A 160 -5.88 -28.20 7.85
N ASN A 161 -5.94 -29.36 7.18
CA ASN A 161 -5.00 -30.45 7.39
C ASN A 161 -3.71 -30.30 6.56
N THR A 162 -3.51 -29.17 5.88
CA THR A 162 -2.33 -28.90 5.07
C THR A 162 -1.23 -28.35 5.97
N ALA A 163 -0.03 -28.95 5.91
CA ALA A 163 1.12 -28.39 6.61
C ALA A 163 1.47 -27.01 6.03
N PRO A 164 1.67 -25.97 6.86
CA PRO A 164 2.05 -24.66 6.38
C PRO A 164 3.41 -24.69 5.66
N ASP A 165 3.49 -24.07 4.49
CA ASP A 165 4.77 -23.68 3.90
C ASP A 165 5.25 -22.42 4.63
N TRP A 166 6.21 -22.59 5.55
CA TRP A 166 6.71 -21.51 6.40
C TRP A 166 7.35 -20.37 5.62
N SER A 167 7.81 -20.61 4.39
CA SER A 167 8.39 -19.55 3.55
C SER A 167 7.39 -18.45 3.18
N LEU A 168 6.09 -18.72 3.31
CA LEU A 168 5.02 -17.73 3.11
C LEU A 168 4.91 -16.71 4.25
N PHE A 169 5.52 -16.99 5.41
CA PHE A 169 5.39 -16.17 6.62
C PHE A 169 6.71 -15.47 7.00
N ASP A 170 7.78 -15.66 6.22
CA ASP A 170 9.12 -15.14 6.52
C ASP A 170 9.22 -13.60 6.53
N ASP A 171 8.34 -12.91 5.80
CA ASP A 171 8.33 -11.44 5.73
C ASP A 171 7.23 -10.80 6.60
N ILE A 172 6.59 -11.60 7.45
CA ILE A 172 5.58 -11.16 8.40
C ILE A 172 6.21 -10.99 9.77
N ARG A 173 5.98 -9.84 10.37
CA ARG A 173 6.43 -9.56 11.72
C ARG A 173 5.72 -10.46 12.72
N ASP A 174 6.49 -10.95 13.68
CA ASP A 174 6.05 -11.87 14.72
C ASP A 174 5.55 -13.22 14.19
N SER A 175 6.04 -13.66 13.04
CA SER A 175 5.71 -14.97 12.44
C SER A 175 6.03 -16.17 13.36
N HIS A 176 6.97 -16.03 14.30
CA HIS A 176 7.26 -17.03 15.33
C HIS A 176 6.03 -17.41 16.18
N LEU A 177 5.08 -16.48 16.36
CA LEU A 177 3.82 -16.71 17.07
C LEU A 177 2.95 -17.81 16.42
N LEU A 178 3.14 -18.08 15.13
CA LEU A 178 2.45 -19.16 14.42
C LEU A 178 2.96 -20.55 14.82
N THR A 179 4.21 -20.64 15.31
CA THR A 179 4.88 -21.89 15.67
C THR A 179 4.86 -22.19 17.17
N ASP A 180 4.83 -21.15 18.02
CA ASP A 180 4.96 -21.31 19.47
C ASP A 180 3.67 -21.77 20.19
N SER A 181 2.50 -21.68 19.55
CA SER A 181 1.23 -22.21 20.11
C SER A 181 1.27 -23.72 20.36
N ASN A 182 2.12 -24.46 19.64
CA ASN A 182 2.25 -25.91 19.74
C ASN A 182 3.07 -26.36 20.97
N LYS A 183 3.63 -25.43 21.77
CA LYS A 183 4.36 -25.76 23.01
C LYS A 183 3.48 -25.84 24.25
N SER A 184 2.23 -25.36 24.21
CA SER A 184 1.34 -25.39 25.38
C SER A 184 0.64 -26.74 25.63
N ASP A 185 0.69 -27.68 24.68
CA ASP A 185 -0.05 -28.95 24.74
C ASP A 185 0.82 -30.20 24.95
N ASN A 186 2.06 -30.07 25.43
CA ASN A 186 2.87 -31.24 25.80
C ASN A 186 3.13 -31.31 27.32
N PRO A 187 2.20 -31.86 28.12
CA PRO A 187 2.43 -32.13 29.54
C PRO A 187 3.33 -33.35 29.80
N LEU A 188 4.06 -33.90 28.82
CA LEU A 188 4.93 -35.06 29.04
C LEU A 188 6.28 -34.96 28.30
N LYS A 189 7.23 -34.24 28.90
CA LYS A 189 8.65 -34.61 28.87
C LYS A 189 9.32 -34.37 30.22
N GLN A 190 9.33 -35.48 30.97
CA GLN A 190 10.21 -35.87 32.10
C GLN A 190 10.11 -35.11 33.41
#